data_AF-A0A2E9BC88-F1
#
_entry.id   AF-A0A2E9BC88-F1
#
_cell.length_a   1.000
_cell.length_b   1.000
_cell.length_c   1.000
_cell.angle_alpha   90.00
_cell.angle_beta   90.00
_cell.angle_gamma   90.00
#
_symmetry.space_group_name_H-M   'P 1'
#
loop_
_entity.id
_entity.type
_entity.pdbx_description
1 polymer ?
#
loop_
_entity_poly.entity_id
_entity_poly.type
_entity_poly.pdbx_seq_one_letter_code
_entity_poly.pdbx_strand_id
1 'polypeptide(L)'
;MTGYDWNNGLKIEGLRLSTKKKLPNRDNKREQKDGPVSRELRFEKVGKALSNIRIRNRKIEDGGCFCPIIVEGLKDKSALIKLGFSGPIEIINRGWDRGKLVTYLFEKYGVVNPIDGGPALILLMDWDRTGGRIQNNLVMLLKSMDISIDEHTRIELIRSMKPEGKTVETLAPFSEQLCKIMDYYDPFRIEQE
;
A
#
# COMPACT_ATOMS: atom_id res chain seq x y z
N MET A 1 -1.26 -13.58 -48.09
CA MET A 1 -0.92 -12.35 -48.81
C MET A 1 -2.23 -11.59 -49.05
N THR A 2 -2.60 -10.69 -48.12
CA THR A 2 -2.56 -9.20 -48.25
C THR A 2 -3.63 -8.66 -49.20
N GLY A 3 -4.59 -7.80 -48.83
CA GLY A 3 -4.85 -7.06 -47.61
C GLY A 3 -6.23 -6.37 -47.67
N TYR A 4 -6.77 -5.98 -46.51
CA TYR A 4 -8.02 -5.25 -46.33
C TYR A 4 -7.79 -3.73 -46.48
N ASP A 5 -8.65 -3.05 -47.23
CA ASP A 5 -8.69 -1.58 -47.39
C ASP A 5 -9.96 -1.02 -46.73
N TRP A 6 -9.79 -0.09 -45.79
CA TRP A 6 -10.81 0.41 -44.85
C TRP A 6 -11.29 1.84 -45.15
N ASN A 7 -11.11 2.36 -46.36
CA ASN A 7 -11.21 3.81 -46.60
C ASN A 7 -12.36 4.32 -47.49
N ASN A 8 -13.49 3.61 -47.63
CA ASN A 8 -14.65 4.17 -48.36
C ASN A 8 -15.95 4.16 -47.53
N GLY A 9 -16.21 5.28 -46.84
CA GLY A 9 -17.49 5.62 -46.24
C GLY A 9 -18.06 6.92 -46.84
N LEU A 10 -19.19 6.77 -47.55
CA LEU A 10 -20.23 7.73 -47.98
C LEU A 10 -19.97 9.26 -47.93
N LYS A 11 -20.05 9.90 -49.11
CA LYS A 11 -20.26 11.34 -49.30
C LYS A 11 -21.73 11.72 -49.04
N ILE A 12 -21.95 12.78 -48.28
CA ILE A 12 -23.19 13.56 -48.26
C ILE A 12 -22.82 15.04 -48.34
N GLU A 13 -23.32 15.74 -49.35
CA GLU A 13 -23.15 17.18 -49.55
C GLU A 13 -24.08 17.99 -48.64
N GLY A 14 -23.60 19.10 -48.08
CA GLY A 14 -24.47 20.15 -47.51
C GLY A 14 -23.88 20.96 -46.35
N LEU A 15 -23.68 22.26 -46.60
CA LEU A 15 -23.52 23.39 -45.65
C LEU A 15 -22.15 23.70 -44.99
N ARG A 16 -21.41 24.54 -45.72
CA ARG A 16 -20.80 25.86 -45.35
C ARG A 16 -20.06 26.03 -44.00
N LEU A 17 -18.76 26.26 -44.16
CA LEU A 17 -17.77 26.73 -43.19
C LEU A 17 -18.15 28.04 -42.45
N SER A 18 -17.87 28.10 -41.15
CA SER A 18 -17.61 29.35 -40.42
C SER A 18 -16.54 29.17 -39.34
N THR A 19 -15.41 29.87 -39.54
CA THR A 19 -14.40 30.36 -38.58
C THR A 19 -13.63 29.35 -37.71
N LYS A 20 -12.37 29.10 -38.12
CA LYS A 20 -11.29 28.58 -37.27
C LYS A 20 -11.09 29.49 -36.06
N LYS A 21 -11.38 29.02 -34.84
CA LYS A 21 -10.80 29.59 -33.62
C LYS A 21 -9.31 29.21 -33.59
N LYS A 22 -8.43 30.20 -33.65
CA LYS A 22 -6.99 30.07 -33.38
C LYS A 22 -6.80 29.39 -32.01
N LEU A 23 -6.15 28.23 -32.00
CA LEU A 23 -5.56 27.68 -30.77
C LEU A 23 -4.42 28.63 -30.34
N PRO A 24 -4.33 29.01 -29.06
CA PRO A 24 -3.24 29.86 -28.61
C PRO A 24 -1.91 29.10 -28.67
N ASN A 25 -0.91 29.87 -29.06
CA ASN A 25 0.47 29.52 -29.32
C ASN A 25 1.11 28.80 -28.11
N ARG A 26 1.68 27.61 -28.34
CA ARG A 26 2.46 26.87 -27.32
C ARG A 26 3.90 27.36 -27.36
N ASP A 27 4.15 28.51 -26.73
CA ASP A 27 5.50 28.93 -26.41
C ASP A 27 5.75 28.86 -24.89
N ASN A 28 6.71 28.00 -24.53
CA ASN A 28 7.56 28.01 -23.36
C ASN A 28 6.97 28.33 -21.97
N LYS A 29 6.73 27.28 -21.19
CA LYS A 29 7.18 27.23 -19.78
C LYS A 29 7.78 25.87 -19.47
N ARG A 30 9.11 25.80 -19.52
CA ARG A 30 9.87 24.86 -18.70
C ARG A 30 9.76 25.28 -17.23
N GLU A 31 9.74 24.28 -16.37
CA GLU A 31 9.88 24.31 -14.91
C GLU A 31 8.71 24.83 -14.06
N GLN A 32 7.88 23.88 -13.61
CA GLN A 32 7.31 23.96 -12.28
C GLN A 32 7.86 22.75 -11.51
N LYS A 33 8.88 22.98 -10.68
CA LYS A 33 9.29 22.00 -9.67
C LYS A 33 8.10 21.89 -8.72
N ASP A 34 7.42 20.75 -8.71
CA ASP A 34 6.24 20.53 -7.89
C ASP A 34 6.55 20.87 -6.43
N GLY A 35 5.74 21.76 -5.86
CA GLY A 35 5.77 22.05 -4.43
C GLY A 35 5.48 20.78 -3.61
N PRO A 36 5.72 20.82 -2.29
CA PRO A 36 5.42 19.67 -1.44
C PRO A 36 3.95 19.25 -1.60
N VAL A 37 3.73 17.98 -1.92
CA VAL A 37 2.40 17.35 -1.99
C VAL A 37 1.61 17.71 -0.73
N SER A 38 0.36 18.17 -0.88
CA SER A 38 -0.45 18.61 0.27
C SER A 38 -0.61 17.50 1.31
N ARG A 39 -0.78 17.88 2.57
CA ARG A 39 -0.93 16.93 3.68
C ARG A 39 -2.12 16.00 3.42
N GLU A 40 -3.22 16.53 2.92
CA GLU A 40 -4.44 15.80 2.60
C GLU A 40 -4.16 14.71 1.56
N LEU A 41 -3.46 15.04 0.47
CA LEU A 41 -3.13 14.06 -0.56
C LEU A 41 -2.13 13.00 -0.08
N ARG A 42 -1.22 13.34 0.84
CA ARG A 42 -0.33 12.35 1.48
C ARG A 42 -1.12 11.38 2.37
N PHE A 43 -2.03 11.92 3.18
CA PHE A 43 -2.90 11.10 4.04
C PHE A 43 -3.83 10.22 3.22
N GLU A 44 -4.35 10.71 2.09
CA GLU A 44 -5.19 9.94 1.18
C GLU A 44 -4.45 8.71 0.61
N LYS A 45 -3.20 8.91 0.15
CA LYS A 45 -2.36 7.83 -0.35
C LYS A 45 -2.09 6.77 0.72
N VAL A 46 -1.79 7.22 1.94
CA VAL A 46 -1.52 6.34 3.07
C VAL A 46 -2.76 5.60 3.51
N GLY A 47 -3.90 6.27 3.64
CA GLY A 47 -5.17 5.66 4.00
C GLY A 47 -5.58 4.59 2.99
N LYS A 48 -5.44 4.85 1.69
CA LYS A 48 -5.67 3.84 0.65
C LYS A 48 -4.70 2.65 0.71
N ALA A 49 -3.41 2.89 1.00
CA ALA A 49 -2.45 1.80 1.14
C ALA A 49 -2.74 0.95 2.39
N LEU A 50 -3.11 1.60 3.50
CA LEU A 50 -3.49 0.94 4.75
C LEU A 50 -4.81 0.17 4.61
N SER A 51 -5.82 0.68 3.89
CA SER A 51 -7.08 -0.04 3.68
C SER A 51 -6.87 -1.35 2.92
N ASN A 52 -6.00 -1.34 1.90
CA ASN A 52 -5.68 -2.54 1.14
C ASN A 52 -5.08 -3.64 2.04
N ILE A 53 -4.10 -3.27 2.89
CA ILE A 53 -3.51 -4.26 3.79
C ILE A 53 -4.44 -4.61 4.96
N ARG A 54 -5.38 -3.73 5.37
CA ARG A 54 -6.40 -4.02 6.38
C ARG A 54 -7.34 -5.12 5.89
N ILE A 55 -7.79 -5.04 4.63
CA ILE A 55 -8.60 -6.08 3.98
C ILE A 55 -7.85 -7.41 3.93
N ARG A 56 -6.58 -7.42 3.48
CA ARG A 56 -5.78 -8.65 3.41
C ARG A 56 -5.48 -9.24 4.79
N ASN A 57 -5.25 -8.38 5.78
CA ASN A 57 -4.93 -8.82 7.13
C ASN A 57 -6.12 -9.46 7.84
N ARG A 58 -7.33 -8.90 7.64
CA ARG A 58 -8.58 -9.34 8.28
C ARG A 58 -8.74 -10.87 8.29
N LYS A 59 -9.37 -11.40 9.33
CA LYS A 59 -9.62 -12.83 9.46
C LYS A 59 -10.47 -13.38 8.31
N ILE A 60 -10.34 -14.68 8.04
CA ILE A 60 -11.10 -15.36 6.98
C ILE A 60 -12.61 -15.35 7.28
N GLU A 61 -12.99 -15.58 8.54
CA GLU A 61 -14.39 -15.53 8.99
C GLU A 61 -15.08 -14.17 8.74
N ASP A 62 -14.26 -13.13 8.64
CA ASP A 62 -14.65 -11.75 8.42
C ASP A 62 -14.49 -11.31 6.95
N GLY A 63 -14.21 -12.25 6.04
CA GLY A 63 -14.02 -11.99 4.60
C GLY A 63 -12.63 -11.45 4.21
N GLY A 64 -11.63 -11.60 5.07
CA GLY A 64 -10.22 -11.27 4.78
C GLY A 64 -9.38 -12.49 4.38
N CYS A 65 -8.05 -12.29 4.34
CA CYS A 65 -7.09 -13.31 3.88
C CYS A 65 -6.17 -13.82 4.99
N PHE A 66 -6.35 -13.35 6.24
CA PHE A 66 -5.50 -13.68 7.38
C PHE A 66 -4.00 -13.44 7.12
N CYS A 67 -3.66 -12.49 6.25
CA CYS A 67 -2.27 -12.21 5.89
C CYS A 67 -1.58 -11.48 7.06
N PRO A 68 -0.50 -12.04 7.64
CA PRO A 68 0.17 -11.44 8.79
C PRO A 68 0.89 -10.15 8.44
N ILE A 69 0.79 -9.18 9.36
CA ILE A 69 1.61 -7.98 9.35
C ILE A 69 2.72 -8.16 10.39
N ILE A 70 3.96 -8.03 9.94
CA ILE A 70 5.14 -8.14 10.80
C ILE A 70 5.59 -6.73 11.18
N VAL A 71 5.69 -6.46 12.49
CA VAL A 71 6.07 -5.15 13.07
C VAL A 71 7.19 -5.29 14.11
N GLU A 72 7.83 -4.17 14.48
CA GLU A 72 8.98 -4.19 15.40
C GLU A 72 8.57 -4.37 16.86
N GLY A 73 7.53 -3.66 17.30
CA GLY A 73 7.16 -3.58 18.71
C GLY A 73 5.66 -3.58 19.04
N LEU A 74 5.37 -3.62 20.34
CA LEU A 74 4.00 -3.62 20.89
C LEU A 74 3.22 -2.33 20.59
N LYS A 75 3.92 -1.20 20.48
CA LYS A 75 3.30 0.09 20.17
C LYS A 75 2.86 0.17 18.71
N ASP A 76 3.63 -0.43 17.80
CA ASP A 76 3.24 -0.56 16.39
C ASP A 76 1.98 -1.42 16.24
N LYS A 77 1.97 -2.57 16.92
CA LYS A 77 0.78 -3.42 16.99
C LYS A 77 -0.43 -2.65 17.53
N SER A 78 -0.25 -1.90 18.61
CA SER A 78 -1.31 -1.06 19.18
C SER A 78 -1.81 0.01 18.21
N ALA A 79 -0.91 0.61 17.42
CA ALA A 79 -1.28 1.59 16.40
C ALA A 79 -2.10 0.96 15.27
N LEU A 80 -1.73 -0.23 14.80
CA LEU A 80 -2.50 -0.97 13.80
C LEU A 80 -3.87 -1.40 14.34
N ILE A 81 -3.97 -1.87 15.58
CA ILE A 81 -5.27 -2.19 16.19
C ILE A 81 -6.18 -0.96 16.22
N LYS A 82 -5.65 0.22 16.59
CA LYS A 82 -6.41 1.49 16.55
C LYS A 82 -6.90 1.86 15.15
N LEU A 83 -6.20 1.44 14.10
CA LEU A 83 -6.58 1.63 12.69
C LEU A 83 -7.58 0.57 12.18
N GLY A 84 -8.00 -0.38 13.04
CA GLY A 84 -9.02 -1.38 12.73
C GLY A 84 -8.47 -2.67 12.11
N PHE A 85 -7.18 -2.96 12.26
CA PHE A 85 -6.62 -4.25 11.85
C PHE A 85 -7.05 -5.35 12.86
N SER A 86 -7.65 -6.44 12.37
CA SER A 86 -8.21 -7.53 13.20
C SER A 86 -7.50 -8.87 13.03
N GLY A 87 -6.60 -8.97 12.06
CA GLY A 87 -5.88 -10.20 11.75
C GLY A 87 -4.57 -10.39 12.53
N PRO A 88 -3.74 -11.34 12.08
CA PRO A 88 -2.47 -11.62 12.74
C PRO A 88 -1.51 -10.43 12.61
N ILE A 89 -0.99 -9.96 13.74
CA ILE A 89 0.09 -8.98 13.82
C ILE A 89 1.21 -9.60 14.65
N GLU A 90 2.32 -9.95 14.00
CA GLU A 90 3.47 -10.60 14.60
C GLU A 90 4.54 -9.56 14.94
N ILE A 91 5.11 -9.66 16.13
CA ILE A 91 6.18 -8.77 16.62
C ILE A 91 7.49 -9.54 16.52
N ILE A 92 8.52 -8.93 15.93
CA ILE A 92 9.84 -9.58 15.73
C ILE A 92 10.58 -9.82 17.06
N ASN A 93 10.46 -8.92 18.03
CA ASN A 93 11.29 -8.92 19.23
C ASN A 93 10.70 -9.80 20.34
N ARG A 94 10.84 -11.13 20.18
CA ARG A 94 10.42 -12.15 21.16
C ARG A 94 11.58 -12.78 21.92
N GLY A 95 12.77 -12.17 21.86
CA GLY A 95 14.01 -12.80 22.33
C GLY A 95 14.48 -13.96 21.43
N TRP A 96 13.96 -14.06 20.21
CA TRP A 96 14.40 -15.04 19.22
C TRP A 96 15.49 -14.44 18.33
N ASP A 97 16.43 -15.28 17.88
CA ASP A 97 17.27 -14.91 16.76
C ASP A 97 16.46 -14.86 15.44
N ARG A 98 17.06 -14.28 14.41
CA ARG A 98 16.40 -14.07 13.11
C ARG A 98 16.09 -15.38 12.39
N GLY A 99 16.92 -16.40 12.54
CA GLY A 99 16.71 -17.71 11.90
C GLY A 99 15.46 -18.37 12.47
N LYS A 100 15.34 -18.41 13.80
CA LYS A 100 14.17 -18.94 14.49
C LYS A 100 12.88 -18.20 14.13
N LEU A 101 12.94 -16.87 14.01
CA LEU A 101 11.79 -16.08 13.54
C LEU A 101 11.38 -16.48 12.11
N VAL A 102 12.33 -16.58 11.20
CA VAL A 102 12.06 -16.90 9.79
C VAL A 102 11.51 -18.32 9.63
N THR A 103 12.06 -19.31 10.35
CA THR A 103 11.51 -20.68 10.39
C THR A 103 10.07 -20.68 10.90
N TYR A 104 9.78 -19.99 12.00
CA TYR A 104 8.42 -19.88 12.52
C TYR A 104 7.45 -19.25 11.51
N LEU A 105 7.87 -18.18 10.82
CA LEU A 105 7.03 -17.52 9.82
C LEU A 105 6.77 -18.44 8.62
N PHE A 106 7.78 -19.18 8.16
CA PHE A 106 7.65 -20.18 7.11
C PHE A 106 6.65 -21.28 7.49
N GLU A 107 6.84 -21.90 8.65
CA GLU A 107 6.00 -23.01 9.12
C GLU A 107 4.54 -22.57 9.31
N LYS A 108 4.32 -21.33 9.78
CA LYS A 108 3.00 -20.83 10.09
C LYS A 108 2.23 -20.29 8.89
N TYR A 109 2.91 -19.62 7.96
CA TYR A 109 2.25 -18.86 6.89
C TYR A 109 2.62 -19.32 5.48
N GLY A 110 3.62 -20.18 5.33
CA GLY A 110 4.06 -20.69 4.04
C GLY A 110 4.75 -19.66 3.15
N VAL A 111 4.81 -19.98 1.85
CA VAL A 111 5.56 -19.19 0.84
C VAL A 111 4.70 -18.13 0.15
N VAL A 112 3.40 -18.41 -0.02
CA VAL A 112 2.38 -17.50 -0.59
C VAL A 112 1.12 -17.61 0.27
N ASN A 113 0.29 -16.57 0.29
CA ASN A 113 -0.96 -16.63 1.01
C ASN A 113 -1.95 -17.56 0.26
N PRO A 114 -2.51 -18.60 0.91
CA PRO A 114 -3.34 -19.58 0.23
C PRO A 114 -4.75 -19.09 -0.11
N ILE A 115 -5.18 -17.95 0.45
CA ILE A 115 -6.53 -17.39 0.27
C ILE A 115 -6.58 -16.49 -0.96
N ASP A 116 -5.61 -15.58 -1.11
CA ASP A 116 -5.58 -14.63 -2.22
C ASP A 116 -4.48 -14.89 -3.27
N GLY A 117 -3.60 -15.87 -3.04
CA GLY A 117 -2.47 -16.18 -3.92
C GLY A 117 -1.38 -15.09 -3.94
N GLY A 118 -1.50 -14.06 -3.11
CA GLY A 118 -0.56 -12.96 -3.02
C GLY A 118 0.64 -13.26 -2.11
N PRO A 119 1.45 -12.24 -1.80
CA PRO A 119 2.54 -12.37 -0.83
C PRO A 119 2.06 -12.96 0.50
N ALA A 120 2.84 -13.88 1.06
CA ALA A 120 2.51 -14.55 2.31
C ALA A 120 2.50 -13.57 3.49
N LEU A 121 3.42 -12.61 3.51
CA LEU A 121 3.63 -11.69 4.64
C LEU A 121 3.59 -10.23 4.18
N ILE A 122 3.07 -9.35 5.04
CA ILE A 122 3.23 -7.89 4.90
C ILE A 122 4.30 -7.45 5.90
N LEU A 123 5.40 -6.86 5.40
CA LEU A 123 6.50 -6.43 6.26
C LEU A 123 6.50 -4.90 6.44
N LEU A 124 6.20 -4.47 7.67
CA LEU A 124 5.94 -3.08 8.01
C LEU A 124 6.88 -2.61 9.14
N MET A 125 8.19 -2.62 8.87
CA MET A 125 9.19 -2.05 9.78
C MET A 125 9.20 -0.53 9.69
N ASP A 126 9.76 0.11 10.71
CA ASP A 126 9.89 1.56 10.76
C ASP A 126 10.65 2.08 9.54
N TRP A 127 10.30 3.30 9.13
CA TRP A 127 10.94 4.00 8.02
C TRP A 127 12.02 4.97 8.46
N ASP A 128 12.65 4.65 9.58
CA ASP A 128 13.93 5.22 10.00
C ASP A 128 15.12 4.39 9.47
N ARG A 129 16.33 4.75 9.91
CA ARG A 129 17.56 4.05 9.50
C ARG A 129 17.64 2.63 10.07
N THR A 130 17.13 2.41 11.29
CA THR A 130 17.20 1.12 11.99
C THR A 130 16.18 0.16 11.39
N GLY A 131 14.92 0.56 11.27
CA GLY A 131 13.86 -0.21 10.65
C GLY A 131 14.17 -0.54 9.18
N GLY A 132 14.80 0.38 8.44
CA GLY A 132 15.30 0.08 7.09
C GLY A 132 16.35 -1.04 7.03
N ARG A 133 17.26 -1.10 8.02
CA ARG A 133 18.22 -2.22 8.12
C ARG A 133 17.52 -3.50 8.51
N ILE A 134 16.58 -3.46 9.45
CA ILE A 134 15.82 -4.63 9.89
C ILE A 134 15.00 -5.20 8.73
N GLN A 135 14.26 -4.36 8.01
CA GLN A 135 13.49 -4.70 6.81
C GLN A 135 14.37 -5.46 5.82
N ASN A 136 15.49 -4.85 5.38
CA ASN A 136 16.32 -5.43 4.33
C ASN A 136 16.92 -6.79 4.74
N ASN A 137 17.37 -6.91 5.98
CA ASN A 137 17.90 -8.18 6.49
C ASN A 137 16.81 -9.26 6.52
N LEU A 138 15.61 -8.92 6.99
CA LEU A 138 14.52 -9.88 7.11
C LEU A 138 13.98 -10.29 5.73
N VAL A 139 13.86 -9.34 4.80
CA VAL A 139 13.50 -9.62 3.39
C VAL A 139 14.49 -10.59 2.75
N MET A 140 15.79 -10.39 2.94
CA MET A 140 16.82 -11.29 2.41
C MET A 140 16.65 -12.71 2.95
N LEU A 141 16.46 -12.87 4.26
CA LEU A 141 16.31 -14.18 4.90
C LEU A 141 15.01 -14.87 4.50
N LEU A 142 13.88 -14.15 4.51
CA LEU A 142 12.58 -14.68 4.12
C LEU A 142 12.57 -15.12 2.65
N LYS A 143 13.12 -14.31 1.75
CA LYS A 143 13.23 -14.67 0.32
C LYS A 143 14.18 -15.86 0.08
N SER A 144 15.16 -16.08 0.96
CA SER A 144 16.00 -17.29 0.87
C SER A 144 15.25 -18.58 1.20
N MET A 145 14.07 -18.47 1.83
CA MET A 145 13.11 -19.57 2.05
C MET A 145 11.91 -19.51 1.08
N ASP A 146 12.06 -18.79 -0.05
CA ASP A 146 11.02 -18.59 -1.06
C ASP A 146 9.74 -17.91 -0.57
N ILE A 147 9.77 -17.24 0.59
CA ILE A 147 8.62 -16.52 1.12
C ILE A 147 8.43 -15.21 0.35
N SER A 148 7.23 -15.03 -0.21
CA SER A 148 6.81 -13.80 -0.88
C SER A 148 6.35 -12.74 0.12
N ILE A 149 6.80 -11.50 -0.08
CA ILE A 149 6.64 -10.39 0.88
C ILE A 149 6.03 -9.17 0.20
N ASP A 150 5.02 -8.57 0.83
CA ASP A 150 4.46 -7.27 0.45
C ASP A 150 5.19 -6.14 1.21
N GLU A 151 5.77 -5.22 0.44
CA GLU A 151 6.47 -4.03 0.95
C GLU A 151 5.81 -2.72 0.48
N HIS A 152 4.70 -2.80 -0.26
CA HIS A 152 4.09 -1.66 -0.95
C HIS A 152 3.64 -0.57 0.03
N THR A 153 2.91 -0.95 1.09
CA THR A 153 2.41 0.01 2.07
C THR A 153 3.55 0.71 2.80
N ARG A 154 4.65 0.02 3.08
CA ARG A 154 5.83 0.63 3.68
C ARG A 154 6.44 1.70 2.77
N ILE A 155 6.50 1.44 1.46
CA ILE A 155 6.99 2.41 0.47
C ILE A 155 6.11 3.66 0.46
N GLU A 156 4.79 3.51 0.52
CA GLU A 156 3.87 4.65 0.55
C GLU A 156 3.98 5.45 1.86
N LEU A 157 4.18 4.78 3.01
CA LEU A 157 4.48 5.45 4.28
C LEU A 157 5.78 6.25 4.22
N ILE A 158 6.86 5.69 3.65
CA ILE A 158 8.14 6.38 3.45
C ILE A 158 7.96 7.66 2.62
N ARG A 159 7.10 7.62 1.60
CA ARG A 159 6.88 8.74 0.68
C ARG A 159 6.01 9.83 1.30
N SER A 160 5.05 9.44 2.14
CA SER A 160 3.95 10.31 2.54
C SER A 160 3.98 10.77 3.99
N MET A 161 4.54 9.96 4.91
CA MET A 161 4.46 10.20 6.36
C MET A 161 5.73 10.73 7.01
N LYS A 162 6.82 10.95 6.25
CA LYS A 162 8.08 11.50 6.79
C LYS A 162 7.91 12.79 7.62
N PRO A 163 7.04 13.76 7.22
CA PRO A 163 6.79 14.95 8.04
C PRO A 163 6.08 14.66 9.37
N GLU A 164 5.28 13.59 9.43
CA GLU A 164 4.46 13.20 10.58
C GLU A 164 5.18 12.23 11.53
N GLY A 165 6.16 11.48 11.03
CA GLY A 165 6.93 10.53 11.82
C GLY A 165 7.75 9.56 10.97
N LYS A 166 8.47 8.66 11.65
CA LYS A 166 9.30 7.62 11.01
C LYS A 166 9.00 6.20 11.46
N THR A 167 7.96 6.03 12.27
CA THR A 167 7.66 4.75 12.93
C THR A 167 6.20 4.38 12.79
N VAL A 168 5.87 3.10 12.81
CA VAL A 168 4.46 2.66 12.70
C VAL A 168 3.62 3.21 13.86
N GLU A 169 4.17 3.26 15.08
CA GLU A 169 3.50 3.89 16.22
C GLU A 169 3.10 5.36 16.01
N THR A 170 3.82 6.12 15.16
CA THR A 170 3.48 7.52 14.86
C THR A 170 2.19 7.67 14.06
N LEU A 171 1.60 6.58 13.57
CA LEU A 171 0.27 6.60 12.96
C LEU A 171 -0.85 6.73 14.00
N ALA A 172 -0.62 6.34 15.26
CA ALA A 172 -1.66 6.30 16.28
C ALA A 172 -2.34 7.66 16.55
N PRO A 173 -1.62 8.80 16.67
CA PRO A 173 -2.23 10.12 16.81
C PRO A 173 -3.12 10.54 15.64
N PHE A 174 -2.92 9.93 14.46
CA PHE A 174 -3.67 10.22 13.24
C PHE A 174 -4.77 9.21 12.95
N SER A 175 -5.01 8.27 13.87
CA SER A 175 -5.94 7.15 13.66
C SER A 175 -7.34 7.61 13.29
N GLU A 176 -7.90 8.64 13.92
CA GLU A 176 -9.23 9.14 13.56
C GLU A 176 -9.30 9.63 12.10
N GLN A 177 -8.31 10.40 11.66
CA GLN A 177 -8.26 10.92 10.29
C GLN A 177 -8.01 9.79 9.28
N LEU A 178 -7.06 8.90 9.58
CA LEU A 178 -6.71 7.78 8.70
C LEU A 178 -7.86 6.77 8.61
N CYS A 179 -8.56 6.48 9.70
CA CYS A 179 -9.74 5.62 9.68
C CYS A 179 -10.83 6.16 8.77
N LYS A 180 -11.14 7.47 8.82
CA LYS A 180 -12.14 8.08 7.90
C LYS A 180 -11.79 7.85 6.43
N ILE A 181 -10.51 7.93 6.07
CA ILE A 181 -10.04 7.67 4.71
C ILE A 181 -10.08 6.16 4.41
N MET A 182 -9.59 5.33 5.34
CA MET A 182 -9.56 3.88 5.16
C MET A 182 -10.96 3.30 5.00
N ASP A 183 -11.94 3.79 5.75
CA ASP A 183 -13.33 3.34 5.72
C ASP A 183 -14.03 3.71 4.39
N TYR A 184 -13.55 4.74 3.68
CA TYR A 184 -13.99 5.02 2.32
C TYR A 184 -13.55 3.92 1.32
N TYR A 185 -12.35 3.36 1.51
CA TYR A 185 -11.80 2.30 0.65
C TYR A 185 -12.11 0.88 1.14
N ASP A 186 -12.47 0.75 2.42
CA ASP A 186 -12.76 -0.50 3.10
C ASP A 186 -13.93 -0.28 4.09
N PRO A 187 -15.18 -0.20 3.58
CA PRO A 187 -16.34 0.17 4.37
C PRO A 187 -16.79 -0.92 5.35
N PHE A 188 -16.27 -2.15 5.22
CA PHE A 188 -16.63 -3.29 6.05
C PHE A 188 -15.69 -3.41 7.25
N ARG A 189 -15.70 -2.38 8.11
CA ARG A 189 -15.00 -2.43 9.39
C ARG A 189 -15.79 -3.31 10.36
N ILE A 190 -15.13 -4.28 10.96
CA ILE A 190 -15.66 -4.98 12.12
C ILE A 190 -15.25 -4.17 13.34
N GLU A 191 -16.26 -3.64 14.04
CA GLU A 191 -16.06 -3.03 15.35
C GLU A 191 -15.58 -4.14 16.30
N GLN A 192 -14.44 -3.93 16.94
CA GLN A 192 -14.03 -4.81 18.03
C GLN A 192 -14.78 -4.32 19.28
N GLU A 193 -15.53 -5.22 19.91
CA GLU A 193 -16.14 -5.01 21.24
C GLU A 193 -15.09 -4.68 22.30
#